data_AF-A0A1Z5KCT3-F1
#
_entry.id   AF-A0A1Z5KCT3-F1
#
_cell.length_a   1.000
_cell.length_b   1.000
_cell.length_c   1.000
_cell.angle_alpha   90.00
_cell.angle_beta   90.00
_cell.angle_gamma   90.00
#
_symmetry.space_group_name_H-M   'P 1'
#
loop_
_entity.id
_entity.type
_entity.pdbx_description
1 polymer ?
#
loop_
_entity_poly.entity_id
_entity_poly.type
_entity_poly.pdbx_seq_one_letter_code
_entity_poly.pdbx_strand_id
1 'polypeptide(L)'
;MDASNPPQMMMQQQQQQQHFQQMMMQQQQAQQGNDMQRLPIRAYLDQTVVPLLLDGMSELVKERPANPIEYLANYLLKHDPQRITTTVQVAQPSQK
;
A
#
# COMPACT_ATOMS: atom_id res chain seq x y z
N MET A 1 -59.61 4.33 -22.98
CA MET A 1 -58.73 3.38 -22.26
C MET A 1 -57.62 3.04 -23.23
N ASP A 2 -56.54 3.83 -23.27
CA ASP A 2 -55.41 3.58 -24.17
C ASP A 2 -54.20 3.18 -23.32
N ALA A 3 -53.81 1.92 -23.45
CA ALA A 3 -52.81 1.25 -22.62
C ALA A 3 -51.42 1.30 -23.28
N SER A 4 -50.96 2.48 -23.70
CA SER A 4 -49.77 2.61 -24.55
C SER A 4 -48.68 3.46 -23.92
N ASN A 5 -48.01 3.00 -22.86
CA ASN A 5 -46.61 3.39 -22.64
C ASN A 5 -45.72 2.36 -21.89
N PRO A 6 -45.50 1.12 -22.41
CA PRO A 6 -44.52 0.21 -21.80
C PRO A 6 -43.01 0.41 -22.11
N PRO A 7 -42.49 1.22 -23.07
CA PRO A 7 -41.05 1.20 -23.37
C PRO A 7 -40.19 2.11 -22.47
N GLN A 8 -40.73 3.24 -22.01
CA GLN A 8 -39.92 4.25 -21.31
C GLN A 8 -39.54 3.84 -19.88
N MET A 9 -40.42 3.10 -19.19
CA MET A 9 -40.19 2.70 -17.80
C MET A 9 -39.11 1.62 -17.69
N MET A 10 -39.02 0.68 -18.64
CA MET A 10 -37.94 -0.31 -18.72
C MET A 10 -36.59 0.35 -19.05
N MET A 11 -36.57 1.33 -19.95
CA MET A 11 -35.34 2.03 -20.30
C MET A 11 -34.82 2.88 -19.12
N GLN A 12 -35.73 3.48 -18.34
CA GLN A 12 -35.36 4.19 -17.12
C GLN A 12 -34.86 3.25 -16.02
N GLN A 13 -35.45 2.05 -15.87
CA GLN A 13 -34.96 1.05 -14.92
C GLN A 13 -33.58 0.51 -15.31
N GLN A 14 -33.34 0.29 -16.60
CA GLN A 14 -32.05 -0.19 -17.10
C GLN A 14 -30.95 0.87 -16.95
N GLN A 15 -31.28 2.14 -17.19
CA GLN A 15 -30.33 3.25 -17.01
C GLN A 15 -29.97 3.44 -15.52
N GLN A 16 -30.93 3.23 -14.62
CA GLN A 16 -30.70 3.29 -13.18
C GLN A 16 -29.83 2.12 -12.68
N GLN A 17 -30.00 0.91 -13.24
CA GLN A 17 -29.09 -0.21 -12.96
C GLN A 17 -27.66 0.03 -13.45
N GLN A 18 -27.47 0.61 -14.64
CA GLN A 18 -26.14 0.94 -15.15
C GLN A 18 -25.44 1.99 -14.28
N HIS A 19 -26.17 3.00 -13.82
CA HIS A 19 -25.61 4.03 -12.94
C HIS A 19 -25.16 3.45 -11.59
N PHE A 20 -25.95 2.55 -11.00
CA PHE A 20 -25.59 1.87 -9.76
C PHE A 20 -24.33 1.02 -9.93
N GLN A 21 -24.22 0.30 -11.05
CA GLN A 21 -23.04 -0.51 -11.38
C GLN A 21 -21.78 0.36 -11.54
N GLN A 22 -21.91 1.52 -12.20
CA GLN A 22 -20.80 2.44 -12.42
C GLN A 22 -20.35 3.13 -11.10
N MET A 23 -21.29 3.43 -10.21
CA MET A 23 -21.00 4.02 -8.90
C MET A 23 -20.27 3.03 -7.99
N MET A 24 -20.64 1.74 -8.01
CA MET A 24 -19.89 0.69 -7.30
C MET A 24 -18.48 0.51 -7.84
N MET A 25 -18.28 0.57 -9.16
CA MET A 25 -16.96 0.42 -9.78
C MET A 25 -16.01 1.57 -9.40
N GLN A 26 -16.53 2.79 -9.29
CA GLN A 26 -15.76 3.95 -8.81
C GLN A 26 -15.39 3.84 -7.32
N GLN A 27 -16.27 3.29 -6.49
CA GLN A 27 -16.01 3.11 -5.06
C GLN A 27 -14.94 2.05 -4.78
N GLN A 28 -14.84 1.00 -5.61
CA GLN A 28 -13.75 0.02 -5.56
C GLN A 28 -12.40 0.62 -5.99
N GLN A 29 -12.39 1.48 -7.01
CA GLN A 29 -11.14 2.13 -7.46
C GLN A 29 -10.60 3.13 -6.44
N ALA A 30 -11.47 3.81 -5.68
CA ALA A 30 -11.06 4.77 -4.63
C ALA A 30 -10.40 4.12 -3.39
N GLN A 31 -10.51 2.80 -3.24
CA GLN A 31 -9.87 2.03 -2.16
C GLN A 31 -8.52 1.44 -2.57
N GLN A 32 -8.15 1.47 -3.86
CA GLN A 32 -6.86 0.95 -4.34
C GLN A 32 -5.70 1.96 -4.26
N GLY A 33 -5.91 3.09 -3.59
CA GLY A 33 -4.87 4.10 -3.40
C GLY A 33 -4.03 3.80 -2.17
N ASN A 34 -2.86 3.17 -2.38
CA ASN A 34 -1.73 3.01 -1.45
C ASN A 34 -2.13 3.19 0.04
N ASP A 35 -2.67 2.12 0.63
CA ASP A 35 -3.17 2.14 2.02
C ASP A 35 -2.15 2.73 3.00
N MET A 36 -0.86 2.53 2.73
CA MET A 36 0.25 3.01 3.56
C MET A 36 0.37 4.54 3.63
N GLN A 37 -0.03 5.29 2.60
CA GLN A 37 0.01 6.76 2.60
C GLN A 37 -1.18 7.40 3.35
N ARG A 38 -2.23 6.61 3.61
CA ARG A 38 -3.44 7.06 4.31
C ARG A 38 -3.44 6.67 5.79
N LEU A 39 -2.43 5.93 6.23
CA LEU A 39 -2.32 5.49 7.62
C LEU A 39 -2.12 6.69 8.56
N PRO A 40 -2.75 6.65 9.75
CA PRO A 40 -2.34 7.50 10.86
C PRO A 40 -0.83 7.36 11.10
N ILE A 41 -0.15 8.46 11.43
CA ILE A 41 1.31 8.51 11.54
C ILE A 41 1.89 7.41 12.44
N ARG A 42 1.19 7.04 13.52
CA ARG A 42 1.60 5.96 14.41
C ARG A 42 1.62 4.61 13.70
N ALA A 43 0.56 4.30 12.96
CA ALA A 43 0.45 3.05 12.22
C ALA A 43 1.49 2.96 11.08
N TYR A 44 1.81 4.09 10.43
CA TYR A 44 2.88 4.14 9.44
C TYR A 44 4.24 3.80 10.06
N LEU A 45 4.58 4.40 11.21
CA LEU A 45 5.85 4.13 11.89
C LEU A 45 5.92 2.69 12.41
N ASP A 46 4.84 2.18 12.99
CA ASP A 46 4.75 0.81 13.52
C ASP A 46 4.91 -0.25 12.42
N GLN A 47 4.46 0.02 11.19
CA GLN A 47 4.56 -0.92 10.07
C GLN A 47 5.84 -0.81 9.24
N THR A 48 6.56 0.31 9.31
CA THR A 48 7.72 0.57 8.45
C THR A 48 9.05 0.40 9.18
N VAL A 49 9.25 1.17 10.25
CA VAL A 49 10.60 1.38 10.82
C VAL A 49 10.72 0.97 12.28
N VAL A 50 9.63 1.00 13.06
CA VAL A 50 9.68 0.76 14.51
C VAL A 50 10.24 -0.62 14.87
N PRO A 51 9.84 -1.75 14.23
CA PRO A 51 10.38 -3.06 14.60
C PRO A 51 11.90 -3.12 14.47
N LEU A 52 12.43 -2.66 13.33
CA LEU A 52 13.86 -2.67 13.06
C LEU A 52 14.64 -1.69 13.96
N LEU A 53 14.04 -0.54 14.28
CA LEU A 53 14.62 0.43 15.22
C LEU A 53 14.72 -0.15 16.63
N LEU A 54 13.70 -0.84 17.13
CA LEU A 54 13.71 -1.45 18.45
C LEU A 54 14.80 -2.52 18.57
N ASP A 55 14.95 -3.36 17.55
CA ASP A 55 16.01 -4.36 17.50
C ASP A 55 17.40 -3.71 17.47
N GLY A 56 17.61 -2.71 16.60
CA GLY A 56 18.89 -1.99 16.52
C GLY A 56 19.25 -1.23 17.79
N MET A 57 18.26 -0.64 18.47
CA MET A 57 18.46 -0.01 19.78
C MET A 57 18.83 -1.03 20.86
N SER A 58 18.26 -2.24 20.81
CA SER A 58 18.58 -3.31 21.75
C SER A 58 20.05 -3.75 21.61
N GLU A 59 20.55 -3.89 20.38
CA GLU A 59 21.96 -4.20 20.12
C GLU A 59 22.90 -3.05 20.50
N LEU A 60 22.51 -1.81 20.21
CA LEU A 60 23.28 -0.63 20.58
C LEU A 60 23.53 -0.54 22.10
N VAL A 61 22.51 -0.86 22.91
CA VAL A 61 22.63 -0.83 24.38
C VAL A 61 23.55 -1.93 24.92
N LYS A 62 23.67 -3.06 24.21
CA LYS A 62 24.60 -4.15 24.55
C LYS A 62 26.04 -3.76 24.23
N GLU A 63 26.30 -3.29 23.02
CA GLU A 63 27.66 -2.99 22.53
C GLU A 63 28.22 -1.68 23.07
N ARG A 64 27.35 -0.68 23.34
CA ARG A 64 27.72 0.68 23.78
C ARG A 64 28.92 1.27 23.01
N PRO A 65 28.85 1.32 21.67
CA PRO A 65 29.95 1.78 20.83
C PRO A 65 30.24 3.27 21.08
N ALA A 66 31.48 3.70 20.79
CA ALA A 66 31.90 5.09 20.93
C ALA A 66 31.03 6.07 20.09
N ASN A 67 30.57 5.62 18.92
CA ASN A 67 29.68 6.37 18.03
C ASN A 67 28.32 5.66 17.88
N PRO A 68 27.36 5.91 18.79
CA PRO A 68 26.07 5.21 18.80
C PRO A 68 25.22 5.47 17.54
N ILE A 69 25.24 6.68 17.00
CA ILE A 69 24.45 7.05 15.81
C ILE A 69 24.95 6.29 14.58
N GLU A 70 26.26 6.30 14.36
CA GLU A 70 26.89 5.62 13.23
C GLU A 70 26.67 4.10 13.30
N TYR A 71 26.80 3.52 14.50
CA TYR A 71 26.49 2.11 14.71
C TYR A 71 25.04 1.79 14.36
N LEU A 72 24.08 2.56 14.88
CA LEU A 72 22.66 2.33 14.61
C LEU A 72 22.33 2.47 13.13
N ALA A 73 22.82 3.52 12.46
CA ALA A 73 22.61 3.71 11.03
C ALA A 73 23.14 2.51 10.22
N ASN A 74 24.36 2.05 10.54
CA ASN A 74 24.94 0.87 9.91
C ASN A 74 24.14 -0.41 10.19
N TYR A 75 23.62 -0.56 11.42
CA TYR A 75 22.77 -1.69 11.78
C TYR A 75 21.50 -1.73 10.92
N LEU A 76 20.79 -0.59 10.80
CA LEU A 76 19.58 -0.48 10.00
C LEU A 76 19.85 -0.79 8.53
N LEU A 77 20.92 -0.23 7.94
CA LEU A 77 21.27 -0.45 6.52
C LEU A 77 21.72 -1.88 6.20
N LYS A 78 22.24 -2.61 7.18
CA LYS A 78 22.63 -4.02 7.05
C LYS A 78 21.44 -4.97 7.15
N HIS A 79 20.45 -4.62 7.96
CA HIS A 79 19.29 -5.47 8.27
C HIS A 79 18.00 -5.00 7.59
N ASP A 80 18.08 -4.03 6.68
CA ASP A 80 16.94 -3.57 5.88
C ASP A 80 16.39 -4.72 5.00
N PRO A 81 15.15 -5.21 5.25
CA PRO A 81 14.57 -6.30 4.49
C PRO A 81 14.31 -5.94 3.02
N GLN A 82 14.13 -4.65 2.69
CA GLN A 82 13.86 -4.22 1.32
C GLN A 82 15.13 -4.21 0.46
N ARG A 83 16.30 -4.04 1.09
CA ARG A 83 17.59 -4.08 0.39
C ARG A 83 17.84 -5.42 -0.32
N ILE A 84 17.33 -6.52 0.24
CA ILE A 84 17.46 -7.87 -0.34
C ILE A 84 16.58 -8.04 -1.59
N THR A 85 15.45 -7.33 -1.66
CA THR A 85 14.52 -7.46 -2.80
C THR A 85 15.04 -6.80 -4.09
N THR A 86 15.87 -5.75 -3.99
CA THR A 86 16.41 -5.03 -5.14
C THR A 86 17.51 -5.79 -5.88
N THR A 87 18.26 -6.67 -5.20
CA THR A 87 19.39 -7.39 -5.82
C THR A 87 18.98 -8.61 -6.66
N VAL A 88 17.72 -9.07 -6.57
CA VAL A 88 17.26 -10.29 -7.27
C VAL A 88 16.56 -9.99 -8.61
N GLN A 89 16.20 -8.73 -8.92
CA GLN A 89 15.41 -8.40 -10.14
C GLN A 89 16.21 -7.81 -11.32
N VAL A 90 17.51 -7.58 -11.21
CA VAL A 90 18.33 -6.99 -12.31
C VAL A 90 19.01 -8.01 -13.23
N ALA A 91 18.77 -9.31 -13.05
CA ALA A 91 19.30 -10.36 -13.93
C ALA A 91 18.21 -10.94 -14.84
N GLN A 92 17.65 -10.12 -15.74
CA GLN A 92 16.92 -10.61 -16.92
C GLN A 92 17.54 -10.01 -18.18
N PRO A 93 18.32 -10.79 -18.96
CA PRO A 93 18.70 -10.41 -20.31
C PRO A 93 17.47 -10.53 -21.23
N SER A 94 16.84 -9.40 -21.53
CA SER A 94 15.81 -9.30 -22.56
C SER A 94 16.41 -9.59 -23.93
N GLN A 95 16.28 -10.84 -24.39
CA GLN A 95 16.31 -11.15 -25.82
C GLN A 95 14.92 -10.86 -26.40
N LYS A 96 14.83 -9.88 -27.29
CA LYS A 96 14.15 -10.05 -28.58
C LYS A 96 14.62 -9.02 -29.58
#